data_AF-A0A7G7KH10-F1
#
_entry.id   AF-A0A7G7KH10-F1
#
_cell.length_a   1.000
_cell.length_b   1.000
_cell.length_c   1.000
_cell.angle_alpha   90.00
_cell.angle_beta   90.00
_cell.angle_gamma   90.00
#
_symmetry.space_group_name_H-M   'P 1'
#
loop_
_entity.id
_entity.type
_entity.pdbx_description
1 polymer ?
#
loop_
_entity_poly.entity_id
_entity_poly.type
_entity_poly.pdbx_seq_one_letter_code
_entity_poly.pdbx_strand_id
1 'polypeptide(L)'
;MISYLFVASLLIPVILWAAITPHLHSDLSMRILHAVSVLVLVLLPLLRSLWLDRRQTLPALSVVLAVFLLVMATVNSWIAFIGMGVDFGWIDHLFLALGALSVEAYYFLEPKASNPLQRRRSPHAA
;
A
#
# COMPACT_ATOMS: atom_id res chain seq x y z
N MET A 1 11.82 -7.70 -4.88
CA MET A 1 10.63 -8.34 -4.30
C MET A 1 10.79 -8.58 -2.81
N ILE A 2 11.81 -9.33 -2.36
CA ILE A 2 12.04 -9.58 -0.91
C ILE A 2 12.26 -8.28 -0.12
N SER A 3 13.11 -7.37 -0.59
CA SER A 3 13.33 -6.07 0.07
C SER A 3 12.08 -5.20 0.16
N TYR A 4 11.20 -5.28 -0.85
CA TYR A 4 9.92 -4.57 -0.87
C TYR A 4 8.96 -5.14 0.17
N LEU A 5 8.81 -6.47 0.22
CA LEU A 5 7.96 -7.12 1.22
C LEU A 5 8.50 -6.91 2.63
N PHE A 6 9.82 -6.98 2.83
CA PHE A 6 10.44 -6.73 4.13
C PHE A 6 10.10 -5.33 4.66
N VAL A 7 10.18 -4.30 3.83
CA VAL A 7 9.79 -2.95 4.25
C VAL A 7 8.27 -2.85 4.44
N ALA A 8 7.45 -3.58 3.66
CA ALA A 8 5.99 -3.59 3.84
C ALA A 8 5.63 -4.19 5.21
N SER A 9 6.31 -5.26 5.59
CA SER A 9 6.16 -5.92 6.89
C SER A 9 6.55 -5.02 8.05
N LEU A 10 7.57 -4.17 7.87
CA LEU A 10 7.96 -3.18 8.88
C LEU A 10 6.97 -2.03 9.00
N LEU A 11 6.24 -1.68 7.93
CA LEU A 11 5.20 -0.65 7.99
C LEU A 11 3.99 -1.09 8.80
N ILE A 12 3.58 -2.36 8.74
CA ILE A 12 2.41 -2.88 9.47
C ILE A 12 2.46 -2.54 10.97
N PRO A 13 3.51 -2.89 11.74
CA PRO A 13 3.57 -2.58 13.16
C PRO A 13 3.68 -1.08 13.43
N VAL A 14 4.31 -0.30 12.55
CA VAL A 14 4.40 1.16 12.68
C VAL A 14 3.04 1.82 12.49
N ILE A 15 2.26 1.38 11.51
CA ILE A 15 0.90 1.87 11.25
C ILE A 15 -0.04 1.47 12.40
N LEU A 16 0.05 0.23 12.88
CA LEU A 16 -0.75 -0.24 14.02
C LEU A 16 -0.38 0.51 15.31
N TRP A 17 0.90 0.78 15.53
CA TRP A 17 1.35 1.62 16.63
C TRP A 17 0.73 3.02 16.53
N ALA A 18 0.74 3.61 15.33
CA ALA A 18 0.12 4.90 15.08
C ALA A 18 -1.38 4.89 15.42
N ALA A 19 -2.10 3.81 15.07
CA ALA A 19 -3.52 3.61 15.38
C ALA A 19 -3.83 3.58 16.88
N ILE A 20 -2.99 2.90 17.67
CA ILE A 20 -3.24 2.68 19.10
C ILE A 20 -2.82 3.89 19.96
N THR A 21 -1.89 4.71 19.48
CA THR A 21 -1.32 5.82 20.26
C THR A 21 -1.53 7.21 19.65
N PRO A 22 -2.75 7.58 19.19
CA PRO A 22 -3.01 8.75 18.34
C PRO A 22 -2.55 10.11 18.94
N HIS A 23 -2.37 10.19 20.26
CA HIS A 23 -1.95 11.41 20.96
C HIS A 23 -0.43 11.57 21.11
N LEU A 24 0.37 10.59 20.69
CA LEU A 24 1.84 10.59 20.87
C LEU A 24 2.62 11.01 19.62
N HIS A 25 1.92 11.31 18.51
CA HIS A 25 2.54 11.58 17.21
C HIS A 25 2.45 13.05 16.83
N SER A 26 3.49 13.56 16.17
CA SER A 26 3.44 14.89 15.55
C SER A 26 2.69 14.86 14.21
N ASP A 27 2.08 15.98 13.81
CA ASP A 27 1.44 16.09 12.48
C ASP A 27 2.42 15.80 11.33
N LEU A 28 3.68 16.22 11.48
CA LEU A 28 4.74 15.95 10.52
C LEU A 28 5.03 14.44 10.39
N SER A 29 5.19 13.72 11.51
CA SER A 29 5.41 12.27 11.48
C SER A 29 4.24 11.52 10.85
N MET A 30 3.01 11.99 11.07
CA MET A 30 1.82 11.40 10.46
C MET A 30 1.79 11.61 8.95
N ARG A 31 2.02 12.84 8.49
CA ARG A 31 2.13 13.14 7.06
C ARG A 31 3.20 12.31 6.38
N ILE A 32 4.37 12.15 7.01
CA ILE A 32 5.46 11.30 6.48
C ILE A 32 5.03 9.84 6.43
N LEU A 33 4.38 9.30 7.48
CA LEU A 33 3.90 7.92 7.50
C LEU A 33 2.91 7.64 6.37
N HIS A 34 1.93 8.52 6.16
CA HIS A 34 0.96 8.41 5.07
C HIS A 34 1.63 8.59 3.70
N ALA A 35 2.53 9.57 3.56
CA ALA A 35 3.29 9.78 2.33
C ALA A 35 4.13 8.56 1.96
N VAL A 36 4.83 7.96 2.92
CA VAL A 36 5.64 6.75 2.71
C VAL A 36 4.75 5.56 2.38
N SER A 37 3.60 5.42 3.03
CA SER A 37 2.66 4.33 2.76
C SER A 37 2.05 4.40 1.35
N VAL A 38 1.77 5.62 0.85
CA VAL A 38 1.28 5.88 -0.52
C VAL A 38 2.39 5.77 -1.55
N LEU A 39 3.47 6.53 -1.36
CA LEU A 39 4.53 6.76 -2.35
C LEU A 39 5.52 5.60 -2.42
N VAL A 40 5.85 4.99 -1.28
CA VAL A 40 7.00 4.10 -1.18
C VAL A 40 6.58 2.64 -1.21
N LEU A 41 5.42 2.20 -0.70
CA LEU A 41 5.36 0.77 -0.36
C LEU A 41 4.10 -0.10 -0.43
N VAL A 42 2.88 0.39 -0.57
CA VAL A 42 1.72 -0.54 -0.50
C VAL A 42 0.77 -0.44 -1.69
N LEU A 43 0.40 0.76 -2.12
CA LEU A 43 -0.78 0.89 -2.98
C LEU A 43 -0.47 1.03 -4.46
N LEU A 44 0.41 1.96 -4.84
CA LEU A 44 0.77 2.20 -6.24
C LEU A 44 1.47 1.00 -6.91
N PRO A 45 2.45 0.33 -6.28
CA PRO A 45 3.12 -0.82 -6.88
C PRO A 45 2.17 -2.02 -7.09
N LEU A 46 1.31 -2.29 -6.10
CA LEU A 46 0.32 -3.36 -6.18
C LEU A 46 -0.78 -3.04 -7.20
N LEU A 47 -1.32 -1.82 -7.19
CA LEU A 47 -2.32 -1.38 -8.17
C LEU A 47 -1.77 -1.46 -9.60
N ARG A 48 -0.48 -1.12 -9.78
CA ARG A 48 0.22 -1.29 -11.06
C ARG A 48 0.38 -2.76 -11.44
N SER A 49 0.70 -3.64 -10.50
CA SER A 49 0.80 -5.08 -10.74
C SER A 49 -0.57 -5.66 -11.15
N LEU A 50 -1.63 -5.30 -10.42
CA LEU A 50 -3.01 -5.69 -10.73
C LEU A 50 -3.45 -5.21 -12.13
N TRP A 51 -3.03 -4.02 -12.53
CA TRP A 51 -3.39 -3.45 -13.83
C TRP A 51 -2.64 -4.08 -15.02
N LEU A 52 -1.37 -4.45 -14.79
CA LEU A 52 -0.49 -5.02 -15.83
C LEU A 52 -0.69 -6.52 -16.01
N ASP A 53 -1.00 -7.25 -14.92
CA ASP A 53 -1.23 -8.69 -14.98
C ASP A 53 -2.72 -8.97 -15.17
N ARG A 54 -3.11 -9.29 -16.41
CA ARG A 54 -4.51 -9.60 -16.78
C ARG A 54 -4.87 -11.08 -16.64
N ARG A 55 -3.91 -11.95 -16.30
CA ARG A 55 -4.10 -13.39 -16.10
C ARG A 55 -4.06 -13.77 -14.62
N GLN A 56 -4.81 -13.05 -13.81
CA GLN A 56 -4.85 -13.32 -12.37
C GLN A 56 -5.71 -14.54 -12.09
N THR A 57 -5.30 -15.31 -11.10
CA THR A 57 -6.04 -16.52 -10.68
C THR A 57 -7.42 -16.18 -10.10
N LEU A 58 -7.60 -14.99 -9.48
CA LEU A 58 -8.83 -14.58 -8.79
C LEU A 58 -9.32 -13.18 -9.22
N PRO A 59 -9.82 -13.00 -10.45
CA PRO A 59 -10.09 -11.69 -11.05
C PRO A 59 -11.11 -10.84 -10.27
N ALA A 60 -12.10 -11.45 -9.61
CA ALA A 60 -13.07 -10.71 -8.81
C ALA A 60 -12.44 -10.09 -7.55
N LEU A 61 -11.61 -10.86 -6.84
CA LEU A 61 -10.89 -10.40 -5.64
C LEU A 61 -9.90 -9.27 -6.00
N SER A 62 -9.26 -9.40 -7.16
CA SER A 62 -8.35 -8.40 -7.71
C SER A 62 -9.02 -7.06 -7.99
N VAL A 63 -10.26 -7.06 -8.48
CA VAL A 63 -11.03 -5.84 -8.72
C VAL A 63 -11.41 -5.17 -7.40
N VAL A 64 -11.90 -5.95 -6.43
CA VAL A 64 -12.23 -5.43 -5.08
C VAL A 64 -10.98 -4.81 -4.43
N LEU A 65 -9.85 -5.52 -4.51
CA LEU A 65 -8.57 -5.04 -4.01
C LEU A 65 -8.11 -3.77 -4.74
N ALA A 66 -8.23 -3.71 -6.06
CA ALA A 66 -7.87 -2.52 -6.83
C ALA A 66 -8.71 -1.28 -6.43
N VAL A 67 -10.02 -1.44 -6.23
CA VAL A 67 -10.90 -0.35 -5.78
C VAL A 67 -10.52 0.09 -4.37
N PHE A 68 -10.32 -0.86 -3.46
CA PHE A 68 -9.88 -0.56 -2.09
C PHE A 68 -8.56 0.22 -2.10
N LEU A 69 -7.57 -0.23 -2.88
CA LEU A 69 -6.27 0.45 -2.97
C LEU A 69 -6.39 1.84 -3.60
N LEU A 70 -7.28 2.03 -4.57
CA LEU A 70 -7.49 3.34 -5.18
C LEU A 70 -8.01 4.34 -4.15
N VAL A 71 -9.05 3.95 -3.39
CA VAL A 71 -9.63 4.79 -2.32
C VAL A 71 -8.58 5.13 -1.28
N MET A 72 -7.87 4.12 -0.79
CA MET A 72 -6.84 4.31 0.22
C MET A 72 -5.71 5.21 -0.28
N ALA A 73 -5.29 5.09 -1.54
CA ALA A 73 -4.24 5.92 -2.11
C ALA A 73 -4.69 7.39 -2.19
N THR A 74 -5.93 7.65 -2.60
CA THR A 74 -6.48 9.01 -2.65
C THR A 74 -6.56 9.63 -1.26
N VAL A 75 -7.16 8.92 -0.30
CA VAL A 75 -7.34 9.42 1.07
C VAL A 75 -5.99 9.69 1.75
N ASN A 76 -5.05 8.76 1.63
CA ASN A 76 -3.75 8.89 2.28
C ASN A 76 -2.87 9.95 1.58
N SER A 77 -3.03 10.17 0.27
CA SER A 77 -2.36 11.28 -0.43
C SER A 77 -2.86 12.63 0.09
N TRP A 78 -4.16 12.73 0.33
CA TRP A 78 -4.77 13.93 0.89
C TRP A 78 -4.26 14.19 2.31
N ILE A 79 -4.26 13.17 3.17
CA ILE A 79 -3.73 13.25 4.54
C ILE A 79 -2.24 13.62 4.54
N ALA A 80 -1.45 13.08 3.61
CA ALA A 80 -0.04 13.44 3.48
C ALA A 80 0.18 14.93 3.16
N PHE A 81 -0.72 15.55 2.38
CA PHE A 81 -0.63 16.97 2.01
C PHE A 81 -1.21 17.92 3.05
N ILE A 82 -2.37 17.60 3.61
CA ILE A 82 -3.17 18.51 4.45
C ILE A 82 -3.09 18.14 5.94
N GLY A 83 -2.62 16.94 6.28
CA GLY A 83 -2.64 16.41 7.65
C GLY A 83 -3.93 15.63 7.92
N MET A 84 -3.96 14.93 9.06
CA MET A 84 -5.03 13.97 9.37
C MET A 84 -6.40 14.61 9.56
N GLY A 85 -6.47 15.88 10.01
CA GLY A 85 -7.64 16.76 9.97
C GLY A 85 -8.99 16.23 10.49
N VAL A 86 -9.04 15.02 11.04
CA VAL A 86 -10.25 14.23 11.28
C VAL A 86 -10.13 13.54 12.64
N ASP A 87 -11.18 13.63 13.45
CA ASP A 87 -11.21 13.14 14.84
C ASP A 87 -11.05 11.62 14.98
N PHE A 88 -11.29 10.85 13.92
CA PHE A 88 -11.19 9.38 13.89
C PHE A 88 -10.03 8.85 13.03
N GLY A 89 -8.91 9.58 12.97
CA GLY A 89 -7.72 9.19 12.18
C GLY A 89 -7.16 7.79 12.47
N TRP A 90 -7.42 7.24 13.66
CA TRP A 90 -7.04 5.86 14.00
C TRP A 90 -7.68 4.80 13.09
N ILE A 91 -8.89 5.07 12.57
CA ILE A 91 -9.58 4.16 11.64
C ILE A 91 -8.84 4.12 10.30
N ASP A 92 -8.35 5.27 9.83
CA ASP A 92 -7.56 5.35 8.61
C ASP A 92 -6.27 4.53 8.74
N HIS A 93 -5.61 4.58 9.90
CA HIS A 93 -4.44 3.72 10.16
C HIS A 93 -4.79 2.24 10.12
N LEU A 94 -5.97 1.85 10.64
CA LEU A 94 -6.40 0.45 10.58
C LEU A 94 -6.59 -0.02 9.14
N PHE A 95 -7.23 0.79 8.30
CA PHE A 95 -7.37 0.50 6.87
C PHE A 95 -6.03 0.51 6.13
N LEU A 96 -5.11 1.39 6.52
CA LEU A 96 -3.77 1.45 5.95
C LEU A 96 -2.95 0.18 6.28
N ALA A 97 -3.08 -0.32 7.51
CA ALA A 97 -2.48 -1.59 7.92
C ALA A 97 -3.09 -2.77 7.14
N LEU A 98 -4.42 -2.78 6.94
CA LEU A 98 -5.09 -3.77 6.09
C LEU A 98 -4.61 -3.71 4.63
N GLY A 99 -4.37 -2.51 4.10
CA GLY A 99 -3.73 -2.33 2.80
C GLY A 99 -2.35 -2.97 2.74
N ALA A 100 -1.51 -2.72 3.74
CA ALA A 100 -0.17 -3.31 3.83
C ALA A 100 -0.22 -4.85 3.91
N LEU A 101 -1.11 -5.41 4.73
CA LEU A 101 -1.36 -6.85 4.82
C LEU A 101 -1.82 -7.45 3.49
N SER A 102 -2.69 -6.72 2.76
CA SER A 102 -3.19 -7.18 1.46
C SER A 102 -2.11 -7.29 0.41
N VAL A 103 -1.05 -6.46 0.48
CA VAL A 103 0.13 -6.56 -0.38
C VAL A 103 0.90 -7.84 -0.12
N GLU A 104 1.18 -8.13 1.15
CA GLU A 104 1.87 -9.36 1.51
C GLU A 104 1.06 -10.58 1.10
N ALA A 105 -0.24 -10.58 1.42
CA ALA A 105 -1.15 -11.65 1.05
C ALA A 105 -1.18 -11.86 -0.48
N TYR A 106 -1.27 -10.80 -1.27
CA TYR A 106 -1.28 -10.91 -2.73
C TYR A 106 0.02 -11.51 -3.28
N TYR A 107 1.18 -10.99 -2.88
CA TYR A 107 2.47 -11.50 -3.36
C TYR A 107 2.81 -12.90 -2.83
N PHE A 108 2.25 -13.29 -1.69
CA PHE A 108 2.37 -14.66 -1.16
C PHE A 108 1.47 -15.64 -1.92
N LEU A 109 0.23 -15.24 -2.24
CA LEU A 109 -0.75 -16.08 -2.93
C LEU A 109 -0.54 -16.16 -4.45
N GLU A 110 0.15 -15.18 -5.05
CA GLU A 110 0.44 -15.14 -6.49
C GLU A 110 1.97 -15.15 -6.73
N PRO A 111 2.64 -16.32 -6.65
CA PRO A 111 4.11 -16.43 -6.78
C PRO A 111 4.67 -15.97 -8.13
N LYS A 112 3.81 -15.87 -9.15
CA LYS A 112 4.13 -15.38 -10.49
C LYS A 112 3.95 -13.87 -10.64
N ALA A 113 3.47 -13.18 -9.60
CA ALA A 113 3.25 -11.75 -9.64
C ALA A 113 4.55 -11.01 -10.02
N SER A 114 4.44 -10.17 -11.03
CA SER A 114 5.57 -9.39 -11.52
C SER A 114 6.06 -8.42 -10.43
N ASN A 115 7.37 -8.41 -10.19
CA ASN A 115 8.01 -7.49 -9.25
C ASN A 115 7.68 -6.04 -9.68
N PRO A 116 6.98 -5.24 -8.85
CA PRO A 116 6.41 -3.98 -9.29
C PRO A 116 7.48 -2.89 -9.51
N LEU A 117 8.69 -3.10 -9.00
CA LEU A 117 9.88 -2.27 -9.21
C LEU A 117 10.70 -2.70 -10.44
N GLN A 118 10.39 -3.86 -11.03
CA GLN A 118 11.13 -4.40 -12.17
C GLN A 118 10.48 -3.92 -13.47
N ARG A 119 11.15 -2.97 -14.14
CA ARG A 119 10.77 -2.52 -15.48
C ARG A 119 10.79 -3.74 -16.41
N ARG A 120 9.66 -4.09 -17.04
CA ARG A 120 9.63 -5.08 -18.13
C ARG A 120 10.70 -4.68 -19.15
N ARG A 121 11.80 -5.42 -19.25
CA ARG A 121 12.63 -5.37 -20.45
C ARG A 121 11.80 -5.98 -21.56
N SER A 122 11.45 -5.18 -22.57
CA SER A 122 10.82 -5.67 -23.79
C SER A 122 11.77 -6.70 -24.43
N PRO A 123 11.28 -7.89 -24.85
CA PRO A 123 12.10 -8.86 -25.58
C PRO A 123 12.52 -8.42 -27.00
N HIS A 124 12.25 -7.17 -27.40
CA HIS A 124 12.42 -6.69 -28.78
C HIS A 124 13.37 -5.50 -28.93
N ALA A 125 14.36 -5.37 -28.05
CA ALA A 125 15.51 -4.51 -28.32
C ALA A 125 16.68 -5.38 -28.77
N ALA A 126 16.67 -5.74 -30.06
CA ALA A 126 17.84 -6.18 -30.82
C ALA A 126 18.27 -5.01 -31.71
#